data_AF-A0A1B6KX91-F1
#
_entry.id   AF-A0A1B6KX91-F1
#
_cell.length_a   1.000
_cell.length_b   1.000
_cell.length_c   1.000
_cell.angle_alpha   90.00
_cell.angle_beta   90.00
_cell.angle_gamma   90.00
#
_symmetry.space_group_name_H-M   'P 1'
#
loop_
_entity.id
_entity.type
_entity.pdbx_description
1 polymer ?
#
loop_
_entity_poly.entity_id
_entity_poly.type
_entity_poly.pdbx_seq_one_letter_code
_entity_poly.pdbx_strand_id
1 'polypeptide(L)'
;PCHYLPFRRTVQNPVDPEIHNIETDESFVEFQQHLQDENITYENLDEFKAKFHEFGKNITEGHSYNNSTDPDFVQFQQFIMQFNKIYRNLEEYEIRLNIYRKSLKTVDELNSRNDTPQYGINA
;
A
#
# COMPACT_ATOMS: atom_id res chain seq x y z
N PRO A 1 11.85 34.89 35.19
CA PRO A 1 12.71 34.18 34.23
C PRO A 1 12.31 32.70 34.14
N CYS A 2 11.34 32.40 33.26
CA CYS A 2 10.93 31.04 32.97
C CYS A 2 11.43 30.69 31.57
N HIS A 3 12.47 29.86 31.49
CA HIS A 3 12.93 29.25 30.25
C HIS A 3 11.95 28.16 29.83
N TYR A 4 11.23 28.37 28.73
CA TYR A 4 10.60 27.28 28.00
C TYR A 4 11.63 26.67 27.05
N LEU A 5 11.96 25.39 27.25
CA LEU A 5 12.66 24.59 26.26
C LEU A 5 11.68 24.23 25.12
N PRO A 6 12.04 24.40 23.84
CA PRO A 6 11.21 23.92 22.75
C PRO A 6 11.32 22.40 22.66
N PHE A 7 10.27 21.70 23.10
CA PHE A 7 10.10 20.27 22.85
C PHE A 7 9.79 20.08 21.36
N ARG A 8 10.83 19.99 20.52
CA ARG A 8 10.70 19.56 19.13
C ARG A 8 10.36 18.06 19.15
N ARG A 9 9.07 17.71 19.19
CA ARG A 9 8.64 16.36 18.76
C ARG A 9 8.92 16.30 17.26
N THR A 10 10.02 15.64 16.89
CA THR A 10 10.09 15.00 15.58
C THR A 10 8.93 14.01 15.56
N VAL A 11 7.89 14.31 14.79
CA VAL A 11 6.82 13.37 14.48
C VAL A 11 7.45 12.31 13.58
N GLN A 12 8.23 11.40 14.16
CA GLN A 12 8.45 10.11 13.55
C GLN A 12 7.10 9.43 13.64
N ASN A 13 6.38 9.34 12.51
CA ASN A 13 5.23 8.48 12.42
C ASN A 13 5.63 7.12 12.98
N PRO A 14 4.87 6.55 13.94
CA PRO A 14 5.21 5.26 14.51
C PRO A 14 5.31 4.26 13.34
N VAL A 15 6.49 3.67 13.18
CA VAL A 15 6.68 2.57 12.23
C VAL A 15 5.76 1.46 12.72
N ASP A 16 4.89 1.00 11.83
CA ASP A 16 3.97 -0.09 12.12
C ASP A 16 4.80 -1.30 12.57
N PRO A 17 4.54 -1.89 13.75
CA PRO A 17 5.36 -2.98 14.28
C PRO A 17 5.38 -4.22 13.40
N GLU A 18 4.42 -4.37 12.46
CA GLU A 18 4.45 -5.45 11.47
C GLU A 18 5.49 -5.24 10.35
N ILE A 19 6.05 -4.03 10.18
CA ILE A 19 7.06 -3.71 9.15
C ILE A 19 8.48 -3.89 9.71
N HIS A 20 9.12 -4.98 9.31
CA HIS A 20 10.47 -5.33 9.77
C HIS A 20 11.56 -4.62 8.95
N ASN A 21 11.35 -4.43 7.65
CA ASN A 21 12.27 -3.72 6.79
C ASN A 21 11.91 -2.24 6.64
N ILE A 22 12.75 -1.40 7.23
CA ILE A 22 12.63 0.06 7.17
C ILE A 22 13.49 0.71 6.09
N GLU A 23 14.28 -0.08 5.35
CA GLU A 23 15.08 0.40 4.24
C GLU A 23 14.19 0.86 3.09
N THR A 24 14.54 1.98 2.45
CA THR A 24 13.80 2.50 1.32
C THR A 24 14.42 1.98 0.03
N ASP A 25 13.62 1.31 -0.77
CA ASP A 25 13.96 0.93 -2.14
C ASP A 25 13.53 2.07 -3.06
N GLU A 26 14.49 2.91 -3.46
CA GLU A 26 14.25 4.07 -4.31
C GLU A 26 13.60 3.66 -5.64
N SER A 27 14.01 2.53 -6.23
CA SER A 27 13.42 2.03 -7.48
C SER A 27 11.95 1.63 -7.30
N PHE A 28 11.59 1.09 -6.13
CA PHE A 28 10.20 0.78 -5.79
C PHE A 28 9.35 2.03 -5.57
N VAL A 29 9.93 3.08 -4.97
CA VAL A 29 9.27 4.37 -4.80
C VAL A 29 9.01 5.02 -6.16
N GLU A 30 10.02 5.08 -7.03
CA GLU A 30 9.89 5.61 -8.39
C GLU A 30 8.86 4.83 -9.22
N PHE A 31 8.84 3.50 -9.09
CA PHE A 31 7.83 2.67 -9.74
C PHE A 31 6.41 3.06 -9.31
N GLN A 32 6.16 3.16 -8.00
CA GLN A 32 4.84 3.56 -7.50
C GLN A 32 4.43 4.97 -7.97
N GLN A 33 5.38 5.92 -8.00
CA GLN A 33 5.12 7.26 -8.51
C GLN A 33 4.72 7.24 -9.99
N HIS A 34 5.46 6.50 -10.82
CA HIS A 34 5.13 6.32 -12.24
C HIS A 34 3.72 5.73 -12.43
N LEU A 35 3.35 4.71 -11.63
CA LEU A 35 2.00 4.14 -11.69
C LEU A 35 0.92 5.17 -11.33
N GLN A 36 1.17 6.04 -10.34
CA GLN A 36 0.22 7.09 -9.94
C GLN A 36 0.11 8.19 -11.01
N ASP A 37 1.23 8.63 -11.57
CA ASP A 37 1.27 9.68 -12.59
C ASP A 37 0.58 9.26 -13.88
N GLU A 38 0.75 7.99 -14.30
CA GLU A 38 0.12 7.44 -15.50
C GLU A 38 -1.22 6.72 -15.23
N ASN A 39 -1.67 6.70 -13.97
CA ASN A 39 -2.89 6.02 -13.53
C ASN A 39 -2.93 4.54 -13.99
N ILE A 40 -1.81 3.84 -13.83
CA ILE A 40 -1.64 2.43 -14.17
C ILE A 40 -2.04 1.56 -12.97
N THR A 41 -2.88 0.56 -13.22
CA THR A 41 -3.27 -0.47 -12.24
C THR A 41 -3.03 -1.87 -12.80
N TYR A 42 -2.98 -2.86 -11.91
CA TYR A 42 -2.80 -4.27 -12.27
C TYR A 42 -3.91 -5.12 -11.67
N GLU A 43 -4.16 -6.28 -12.26
CA GLU A 43 -5.28 -7.12 -11.85
C GLU A 43 -4.97 -7.93 -10.58
N ASN A 44 -3.69 -8.13 -10.27
CA ASN A 44 -3.24 -8.87 -9.10
C ASN A 44 -1.79 -8.54 -8.70
N LEU A 45 -1.41 -9.02 -7.51
CA LEU A 45 -0.08 -8.81 -6.93
C LEU A 45 1.04 -9.48 -7.75
N ASP A 46 0.78 -10.61 -8.41
CA ASP A 46 1.80 -11.33 -9.19
C ASP A 46 2.21 -10.52 -10.42
N GLU A 47 1.22 -9.98 -11.14
CA GLU A 47 1.43 -9.08 -12.27
C GLU A 47 2.18 -7.81 -11.84
N PHE A 48 1.74 -7.17 -10.73
CA PHE A 48 2.40 -6.00 -10.18
C PHE A 48 3.88 -6.26 -9.86
N LYS A 49 4.20 -7.39 -9.22
CA LYS A 49 5.59 -7.76 -8.90
C LYS A 49 6.41 -8.00 -10.16
N ALA A 50 5.85 -8.71 -11.14
CA ALA A 50 6.52 -8.92 -12.42
C ALA A 50 6.86 -7.59 -13.09
N LYS A 51 5.90 -6.66 -13.12
CA LYS A 51 6.06 -5.33 -13.72
C LYS A 51 7.04 -4.46 -12.97
N PHE A 52 7.08 -4.54 -11.64
CA PHE A 52 8.14 -3.90 -10.86
C PHE A 52 9.52 -4.48 -11.19
N HIS A 53 9.65 -5.80 -11.33
CA HIS A 53 10.93 -6.43 -11.67
C HIS A 53 11.42 -6.09 -13.08
N GLU A 54 10.50 -5.84 -14.01
CA GLU A 54 10.75 -5.32 -15.36
C GLU A 54 11.04 -3.81 -15.36
N PHE A 55 10.53 -3.06 -14.38
CA PHE A 55 10.71 -1.61 -14.30
C PHE A 55 12.19 -1.23 -14.24
N GLY A 56 12.60 -0.31 -15.12
CA GLY A 56 14.01 0.10 -15.27
C GLY A 56 14.90 -0.92 -16.00
N LYS A 57 14.37 -2.08 -16.44
CA LYS A 57 15.10 -3.08 -17.21
C LYS A 57 14.53 -3.17 -18.63
N ASN A 58 15.40 -3.26 -19.64
CA ASN A 58 15.00 -3.58 -21.02
C ASN A 58 14.75 -5.09 -21.19
N ILE A 59 13.98 -5.70 -20.29
CA ILE A 59 13.71 -7.13 -20.29
C ILE A 59 12.22 -7.33 -20.60
N THR A 60 11.93 -7.81 -21.81
CA THR A 60 10.64 -8.43 -22.16
C THR A 60 10.78 -9.94 -21.98
N GLU A 61 10.86 -10.39 -20.73
CA GLU A 61 10.71 -11.82 -20.44
C GLU A 61 9.22 -12.10 -20.31
N GLY A 62 8.74 -13.11 -21.03
CA GLY A 62 7.35 -13.54 -20.96
C GLY A 62 7.06 -14.20 -19.62
N HIS A 63 6.87 -13.39 -18.57
CA HIS A 63 6.45 -13.89 -17.27
C HIS A 63 4.98 -14.32 -17.34
N SER A 64 4.75 -15.62 -17.13
CA SER A 64 3.41 -16.17 -16.95
C SER A 64 2.97 -15.90 -15.51
N TYR A 65 2.25 -14.81 -15.28
CA TYR A 65 1.57 -14.53 -14.01
C TYR A 65 0.19 -15.21 -13.99
N ASN A 66 -0.39 -15.35 -12.80
CA ASN A 66 -1.78 -15.78 -12.68
C ASN A 66 -2.68 -14.74 -13.34
N ASN A 67 -3.49 -15.14 -14.33
CA ASN A 67 -4.47 -14.24 -14.97
C ASN A 67 -5.76 -14.05 -14.15
N SER A 68 -5.73 -14.41 -12.86
CA SER A 68 -6.87 -14.27 -11.97
C SER A 68 -6.90 -12.86 -11.41
N THR A 69 -7.99 -12.13 -11.65
CA THR A 69 -8.23 -10.83 -11.01
C THR A 69 -8.42 -11.00 -9.51
N ASP A 70 -7.71 -10.18 -8.74
CA ASP A 70 -7.75 -10.10 -7.29
C ASP A 70 -8.47 -8.80 -6.89
N PRO A 71 -9.79 -8.86 -6.59
CA PRO A 71 -10.59 -7.65 -6.38
C PRO A 71 -10.14 -6.83 -5.17
N ASP A 72 -9.63 -7.48 -4.11
CA ASP A 72 -9.11 -6.80 -2.93
C ASP A 72 -7.83 -6.02 -3.28
N PHE A 73 -6.98 -6.58 -4.14
CA PHE A 73 -5.78 -5.92 -4.63
C PHE A 73 -6.11 -4.70 -5.50
N VAL A 74 -7.06 -4.84 -6.42
CA VAL A 74 -7.51 -3.72 -7.26
C VAL A 74 -8.06 -2.58 -6.39
N GLN A 75 -8.91 -2.89 -5.40
CA GLN A 75 -9.42 -1.89 -4.46
C GLN A 75 -8.29 -1.25 -3.63
N PHE A 76 -7.29 -2.03 -3.23
CA PHE A 76 -6.13 -1.51 -2.52
C PHE A 76 -5.33 -0.52 -3.38
N GLN A 77 -5.10 -0.80 -4.67
CA GLN A 77 -4.45 0.16 -5.57
C GLN A 77 -5.25 1.46 -5.71
N GLN A 78 -6.58 1.36 -5.82
CA GLN A 78 -7.46 2.54 -5.83
C GLN A 78 -7.35 3.34 -4.53
N PHE A 79 -7.33 2.66 -3.38
CA PHE A 79 -7.12 3.30 -2.08
C PHE A 79 -5.77 4.04 -2.02
N ILE A 80 -4.69 3.40 -2.47
CA ILE A 80 -3.36 4.03 -2.52
C ILE A 80 -3.39 5.31 -3.34
N MET A 81 -3.96 5.26 -4.56
CA MET A 81 -4.06 6.41 -5.45
C MET A 81 -4.93 7.52 -4.85
N GLN A 82 -6.11 7.17 -4.34
CA GLN A 82 -7.05 8.12 -3.73
C GLN A 82 -6.43 8.89 -2.57
N PHE A 83 -5.60 8.22 -1.76
CA PHE A 83 -4.96 8.83 -0.59
C PHE A 83 -3.49 9.20 -0.82
N ASN A 84 -3.02 9.17 -2.07
CA ASN A 84 -1.65 9.50 -2.48
C ASN A 84 -0.58 8.84 -1.59
N LYS A 85 -0.78 7.56 -1.27
CA LYS A 85 0.14 6.78 -0.43
C LYS A 85 1.31 6.29 -1.29
N ILE A 86 2.51 6.27 -0.71
CA ILE A 86 3.71 5.68 -1.31
C ILE A 86 4.39 4.86 -0.21
N TYR A 87 4.74 3.61 -0.53
CA TYR A 87 5.41 2.71 0.42
C TYR A 87 6.90 2.60 0.13
N ARG A 88 7.70 2.31 1.15
CA ARG A 88 9.16 2.38 1.05
C ARG A 88 9.78 1.26 0.24
N ASN A 89 9.17 0.08 0.26
CA ASN A 89 9.67 -1.11 -0.41
C ASN A 89 8.52 -2.09 -0.67
N LEU A 90 8.80 -3.13 -1.46
CA LEU A 90 7.82 -4.16 -1.79
C LEU A 90 7.28 -4.89 -0.56
N GLU A 91 8.11 -5.12 0.46
CA GLU A 91 7.70 -5.80 1.69
C GLU A 91 6.65 -4.98 2.46
N GLU A 92 6.87 -3.68 2.66
CA GLU A 92 5.89 -2.78 3.29
C GLU A 92 4.59 -2.76 2.48
N TYR A 93 4.67 -2.72 1.14
CA TYR A 93 3.49 -2.77 0.27
C TYR A 93 2.66 -4.04 0.50
N GLU A 94 3.30 -5.21 0.54
CA GLU A 94 2.63 -6.49 0.79
C GLU A 94 2.03 -6.59 2.19
N ILE A 95 2.74 -6.10 3.21
CA ILE A 95 2.23 -6.03 4.58
C ILE A 95 0.98 -5.13 4.62
N ARG A 96 1.03 -3.97 3.96
CA ARG A 96 -0.09 -3.01 3.91
C ARG A 96 -1.30 -3.57 3.17
N LEU A 97 -1.10 -4.32 2.09
CA LEU A 97 -2.16 -5.06 1.41
C LEU A 97 -2.81 -6.08 2.35
N ASN A 98 -2.01 -6.84 3.12
CA ASN A 98 -2.54 -7.81 4.07
C ASN A 98 -3.33 -7.15 5.21
N ILE A 99 -2.83 -6.02 5.73
CA ILE A 99 -3.56 -5.21 6.72
C ILE A 99 -4.89 -4.72 6.12
N TYR A 100 -4.87 -4.19 4.90
CA TYR A 100 -6.06 -3.72 4.19
C TYR A 100 -7.12 -4.83 4.07
N ARG A 101 -6.72 -6.04 3.65
CA ARG A 101 -7.60 -7.21 3.58
C ARG A 101 -8.21 -7.59 4.93
N LYS A 102 -7.41 -7.56 6.02
CA LYS A 102 -7.92 -7.81 7.38
C LYS A 102 -8.92 -6.72 7.80
N SER A 103 -8.68 -5.47 7.43
CA SER A 103 -9.59 -4.35 7.71
C SER A 103 -10.92 -4.49 6.96
N LEU A 104 -10.90 -4.86 5.68
CA LEU A 104 -12.13 -5.13 4.91
C LEU A 104 -12.98 -6.21 5.58
N LYS A 105 -12.39 -7.35 5.96
CA LYS A 105 -13.10 -8.43 6.68
C LYS A 105 -13.71 -7.95 7.99
N THR A 106 -12.97 -7.13 8.74
CA THR A 106 -13.46 -6.59 10.02
C THR A 106 -14.64 -5.66 9.81
N VAL A 107 -14.58 -4.79 8.79
CA VAL A 107 -15.68 -3.89 8.42
C VAL A 107 -16.92 -4.69 7.99
N ASP A 108 -16.74 -5.72 7.16
CA ASP A 108 -17.84 -6.59 6.73
C ASP A 108 -18.50 -7.32 7.91
N GLU A 109 -17.70 -7.84 8.85
CA GLU A 109 -18.20 -8.46 10.07
C GLU A 109 -18.99 -7.48 10.95
N LEU A 110 -18.52 -6.24 11.09
CA LEU A 110 -19.19 -5.20 11.88
C LEU A 110 -20.49 -4.72 11.22
N ASN A 111 -20.50 -4.58 9.90
CA ASN A 111 -21.68 -4.21 9.12
C ASN A 111 -22.71 -5.34 9.11
N SER A 112 -22.29 -6.60 9.09
CA SER A 112 -23.19 -7.77 9.17
C SER A 112 -23.86 -7.93 10.54
N ARG A 113 -23.28 -7.34 11.60
CA ARG A 113 -23.78 -7.45 12.98
C ARG A 113 -24.67 -6.27 13.42
N ASN A 114 -24.71 -5.15 12.67
CA ASN A 114 -25.44 -3.94 13.05
C ASN A 114 -26.42 -3.50 11.95
N ASP A 115 -27.68 -3.26 12.33
CA ASP A 115 -28.73 -2.69 11.46
C ASP A 115 -28.58 -1.15 11.24
N THR A 116 -27.35 -0.62 11.43
CA THR A 116 -26.78 0.74 11.17
C THR A 116 -25.79 1.12 12.30
N PRO A 117 -24.69 1.88 12.05
CA PRO A 117 -24.26 2.62 10.86
C PRO A 117 -23.13 1.96 10.05
N GLN A 118 -23.00 2.31 8.77
CA GLN A 118 -21.91 1.86 7.88
C GLN A 118 -20.55 2.40 8.33
N TYR A 119 -19.62 1.50 8.64
CA TYR A 119 -18.22 1.85 8.89
C TYR A 119 -17.45 1.84 7.55
N GLY A 120 -16.75 2.93 7.27
CA GLY A 120 -15.85 3.06 6.12
C GLY A 120 -14.38 3.00 6.54
N ILE A 121 -13.49 2.65 5.61
CA ILE A 121 -12.04 2.74 5.82
C ILE A 121 -11.64 4.21 5.73
N ASN A 122 -11.23 4.80 6.85
CA ASN A 122 -10.70 6.16 6.92
C ASN A 122 -9.17 6.10 7.02
N ALA A 123 -8.48 6.90 6.21
CA ALA A 123 -7.02 6.84 5.98
C ALA A 123 -6.17 7.75 6.87
#